data_AF-A0A014PI34-F1
#
_entry.id   AF-A0A014PI34-F1
#
_cell.length_a   1.000
_cell.length_b   1.000
_cell.length_c   1.000
_cell.angle_alpha   90.00
_cell.angle_beta   90.00
_cell.angle_gamma   90.00
#
_symmetry.space_group_name_H-M   'P 1'
#
loop_
_entity.id
_entity.type
_entity.pdbx_description
1 polymer ?
#
loop_
_entity_poly.entity_id
_entity_poly.type
_entity_poly.pdbx_seq_one_letter_code
_entity_poly.pdbx_strand_id
1 'polypeptide(L)'
;MAENETACAHREMQHQLVQDCSGTMHPEHQRRLPLTPPATAERPRQPANTSCESALVRLLETINAQRKTDNPASWIEVPVERDLYISHRERIERSFKRSDYDPNRGLLNLRMPSPVHEFFANILALDLQVQLLEIATQDNDTGIFASKIRIGGSATIQLAEGDSESFQNIQRQPDAQFRHANTQYPGVVIEVSYSQDGKNLRKLAQDYILYSNGDIKAVVGIDINYAGKESTISLWRPKYTRIENDDVEELGFREVISYEVCRSSWYCGY
;
A
#
# COMPACT_ATOMS: atom_id res chain seq x y z
N MET A 1 18.85 -13.79 23.50
CA MET A 1 20.14 -13.67 22.79
C MET A 1 20.12 -14.34 21.41
N ALA A 2 18.96 -14.47 20.76
CA ALA A 2 18.78 -15.09 19.45
C ALA A 2 18.06 -14.18 18.43
N GLU A 3 17.78 -12.91 18.79
CA GLU A 3 17.00 -11.97 17.97
C GLU A 3 17.87 -11.12 17.03
N ASN A 4 19.19 -11.11 17.22
CA ASN A 4 20.12 -10.33 16.38
C ASN A 4 20.62 -11.07 15.14
N GLU A 5 20.51 -12.41 15.09
CA GLU A 5 20.96 -13.19 13.93
C GLU A 5 19.95 -13.14 12.77
N THR A 6 18.65 -13.08 13.07
CA THR A 6 17.57 -13.07 12.06
C THR A 6 17.51 -11.73 11.30
N ALA A 7 17.77 -10.61 11.97
CA ALA A 7 17.86 -9.29 11.35
C ALA A 7 19.11 -9.15 10.45
N CYS A 8 20.21 -9.81 10.82
CA CYS A 8 21.44 -9.84 10.03
C CYS A 8 21.25 -10.67 8.74
N ALA A 9 20.61 -11.83 8.84
CA ALA A 9 20.31 -12.69 7.69
C ALA A 9 19.35 -12.04 6.68
N HIS A 10 18.37 -11.24 7.13
CA HIS A 10 17.47 -10.48 6.26
C HIS A 10 18.21 -9.38 5.49
N ARG A 11 19.18 -8.72 6.13
CA ARG A 11 20.01 -7.69 5.52
C ARG A 11 21.00 -8.29 4.51
N GLU A 12 21.56 -9.46 4.79
CA GLU A 12 22.46 -10.17 3.87
C GLU A 12 21.73 -10.61 2.60
N MET A 13 20.47 -11.08 2.70
CA MET A 13 19.67 -11.47 1.53
C MET A 13 19.25 -10.25 0.68
N GLN A 14 19.02 -9.09 1.30
CA GLN A 14 18.78 -7.81 0.61
C GLN A 14 20.05 -7.28 -0.09
N HIS A 15 21.22 -7.42 0.53
CA HIS A 15 22.50 -7.00 -0.06
C HIS A 15 22.93 -7.89 -1.24
N GLN A 16 22.61 -9.20 -1.20
CA GLN A 16 22.88 -10.12 -2.30
C GLN A 16 22.13 -9.72 -3.59
N LEU A 17 20.90 -9.20 -3.46
CA LEU A 17 20.09 -8.75 -4.60
C LEU A 17 20.61 -7.46 -5.26
N VAL A 18 21.33 -6.61 -4.51
CA VAL A 18 21.87 -5.33 -5.00
C VAL A 18 23.19 -5.53 -5.75
N GLN A 19 23.98 -6.55 -5.39
CA GLN A 19 25.25 -6.85 -6.06
C GLN A 19 25.07 -7.52 -7.43
N ASP A 20 24.03 -8.32 -7.62
CA ASP A 20 23.78 -9.00 -8.90
C ASP A 20 23.29 -8.05 -10.02
N CYS A 21 22.97 -6.79 -9.69
CA CYS A 21 22.45 -5.79 -10.62
C CYS A 21 23.44 -4.68 -11.02
N SER A 22 24.65 -4.64 -10.44
CA SER A 22 25.61 -3.53 -10.64
C SER A 22 26.81 -3.96 -11.49
N GLY A 23 26.71 -3.83 -12.81
CA GLY A 23 27.84 -4.05 -13.71
C GLY A 23 28.89 -2.94 -13.60
N THR A 24 30.11 -3.27 -13.20
CA THR A 24 31.29 -2.37 -13.31
C THR A 24 32.51 -3.13 -13.81
N MET A 25 33.16 -2.60 -14.86
CA MET A 25 34.37 -3.16 -15.47
C MET A 25 35.66 -2.48 -14.96
N HIS A 26 36.61 -3.31 -14.46
CA HIS A 26 38.09 -3.36 -14.68
C HIS A 26 38.99 -2.12 -14.28
N PRO A 27 40.34 -2.24 -14.00
CA PRO A 27 41.22 -3.19 -14.67
C PRO A 27 42.56 -3.76 -14.09
N GLU A 28 43.02 -4.79 -14.83
CA GLU A 28 44.37 -5.35 -15.15
C GLU A 28 45.21 -6.15 -14.12
N HIS A 29 45.54 -7.41 -14.46
CA HIS A 29 46.90 -7.75 -14.96
C HIS A 29 46.99 -9.16 -15.60
N GLN A 30 47.78 -9.22 -16.69
CA GLN A 30 48.02 -10.34 -17.61
C GLN A 30 48.68 -11.59 -17.00
N ARG A 31 48.33 -12.78 -17.53
CA ARG A 31 49.31 -13.72 -18.14
C ARG A 31 48.66 -14.53 -19.28
N ARG A 32 49.25 -14.45 -20.47
CA ARG A 32 48.98 -15.33 -21.63
C ARG A 32 49.66 -16.69 -21.40
N LEU A 33 49.01 -17.77 -21.82
CA LEU A 33 49.54 -18.81 -22.73
C LEU A 33 48.36 -19.69 -23.24
N PRO A 34 48.44 -20.30 -24.43
CA PRO A 34 47.28 -20.72 -25.21
C PRO A 34 47.01 -22.21 -25.10
N LEU A 35 45.74 -22.59 -24.90
CA LEU A 35 45.23 -23.92 -25.25
C LEU A 35 43.78 -23.76 -25.72
N THR A 36 43.55 -24.02 -27.00
CA THR A 36 42.23 -24.08 -27.65
C THR A 36 41.33 -25.10 -26.92
N PRO A 37 40.14 -24.73 -26.45
CA PRO A 37 39.12 -25.69 -26.05
C PRO A 37 38.28 -26.13 -27.27
N PRO A 38 37.74 -27.36 -27.27
CA PRO A 38 36.89 -27.85 -28.35
C PRO A 38 35.55 -27.10 -28.36
N ALA A 39 35.04 -26.84 -29.57
CA ALA A 39 33.72 -26.28 -29.80
C ALA A 39 32.66 -27.12 -29.08
N THR A 40 32.18 -26.62 -27.95
CA THR A 40 31.10 -27.21 -27.15
C THR A 40 29.92 -26.27 -27.27
N ALA A 41 28.81 -26.84 -27.74
CA ALA A 41 27.56 -26.20 -28.12
C ALA A 41 27.21 -24.93 -27.34
N GLU A 42 26.78 -23.89 -28.08
CA GLU A 42 26.10 -22.74 -27.51
C GLU A 42 24.93 -23.22 -26.64
N ARG A 43 25.13 -23.16 -25.32
CA ARG A 43 24.04 -23.25 -24.36
C ARG A 43 23.14 -22.04 -24.64
N PRO A 44 21.83 -22.20 -24.87
CA PRO A 44 20.95 -21.07 -25.07
C PRO A 44 21.11 -20.13 -23.87
N ARG A 45 21.55 -18.89 -24.12
CA ARG A 45 21.52 -17.84 -23.11
C ARG A 45 20.06 -17.68 -22.73
N GLN A 46 19.67 -18.19 -21.56
CA GLN A 46 18.39 -17.84 -20.99
C GLN A 46 18.37 -16.32 -20.86
N PRO A 47 17.35 -15.62 -21.40
CA PRO A 47 17.26 -14.19 -21.22
C PRO A 47 17.19 -13.91 -19.71
N ALA A 48 17.92 -12.91 -19.23
CA ALA A 48 17.97 -12.53 -17.81
C ALA A 48 16.55 -12.38 -17.21
N ASN A 49 15.57 -11.99 -18.04
CA ASN A 49 14.16 -11.90 -17.70
C ASN A 49 13.56 -13.22 -17.18
N THR A 50 13.90 -14.38 -17.73
CA THR A 50 13.38 -15.67 -17.24
C THR A 50 13.85 -15.97 -15.83
N SER A 51 15.05 -15.50 -15.46
CA SER A 51 15.59 -15.66 -14.11
C SER A 51 14.81 -14.78 -13.12
N CYS A 52 14.58 -13.51 -13.44
CA CYS A 52 13.80 -12.59 -12.61
C CYS A 52 12.34 -13.01 -12.45
N GLU A 53 11.69 -13.48 -13.52
CA GLU A 53 10.33 -14.04 -13.47
C GLU A 53 10.27 -15.24 -12.52
N SER A 54 11.22 -16.18 -12.67
CA SER A 54 11.29 -17.34 -11.79
C SER A 54 11.56 -16.97 -10.32
N ALA A 55 12.33 -15.89 -10.09
CA ALA A 55 12.63 -15.40 -8.75
C ALA A 55 11.40 -14.75 -8.08
N LEU A 56 10.66 -13.90 -8.79
CA LEU A 56 9.42 -13.29 -8.28
C LEU A 56 8.40 -14.37 -7.93
N VAL A 57 8.21 -15.34 -8.84
CA VAL A 57 7.32 -16.48 -8.63
C VAL A 57 7.67 -17.24 -7.36
N ARG A 58 8.95 -17.59 -7.16
CA ARG A 58 9.41 -18.30 -5.97
C ARG A 58 9.26 -17.47 -4.70
N LEU A 59 9.48 -16.15 -4.78
CA LEU A 59 9.30 -15.24 -3.66
C LEU A 59 7.82 -15.18 -3.24
N LEU A 60 6.90 -15.03 -4.20
CA LEU A 60 5.46 -15.02 -3.93
C LEU A 60 4.99 -16.35 -3.32
N GLU A 61 5.49 -17.48 -3.81
CA GLU A 61 5.19 -18.80 -3.23
C GLU A 61 5.71 -18.93 -1.79
N THR A 62 6.93 -18.45 -1.54
CA THR A 62 7.55 -18.47 -0.22
C THR A 62 6.75 -17.62 0.77
N ILE A 63 6.41 -16.39 0.38
CA ILE A 63 5.56 -15.50 1.17
C ILE A 63 4.20 -16.17 1.43
N ASN A 64 3.60 -16.77 0.41
CA ASN A 64 2.30 -17.42 0.56
C ASN A 64 2.33 -18.63 1.51
N ALA A 65 3.44 -19.38 1.52
CA ALA A 65 3.65 -20.47 2.46
C ALA A 65 3.85 -19.95 3.90
N GLN A 66 4.62 -18.88 4.09
CA GLN A 66 4.88 -18.27 5.40
C GLN A 66 3.61 -17.73 6.08
N ARG A 67 2.60 -17.32 5.31
CA ARG A 67 1.28 -16.89 5.84
C ARG A 67 0.57 -17.91 6.69
N LYS A 68 0.87 -19.19 6.50
CA LYS A 68 0.24 -20.30 7.22
C LYS A 68 0.90 -20.57 8.58
N THR A 69 1.88 -19.76 8.97
CA THR A 69 2.58 -19.85 10.26
C THR A 69 1.96 -18.91 11.30
N ASP A 70 2.28 -19.09 12.58
CA ASP A 70 1.58 -18.44 13.70
C ASP A 70 1.80 -16.92 13.83
N ASN A 71 2.70 -16.30 13.05
CA ASN A 71 2.94 -14.85 13.10
C ASN A 71 3.40 -14.26 11.75
N PRO A 72 2.51 -14.17 10.75
CA PRO A 72 2.88 -13.62 9.45
C PRO A 72 3.02 -12.10 9.53
N ALA A 73 3.98 -11.54 8.77
CA ALA A 73 4.02 -10.10 8.55
C ALA A 73 2.70 -9.63 7.91
N SER A 74 2.08 -8.59 8.48
CA SER A 74 0.83 -8.00 7.99
C SER A 74 1.02 -7.22 6.68
N TRP A 75 2.26 -6.83 6.39
CA TRP A 75 2.63 -5.99 5.26
C TRP A 75 4.01 -6.40 4.74
N ILE A 76 4.13 -6.66 3.44
CA ILE A 76 5.39 -6.99 2.79
C ILE A 76 5.54 -6.14 1.53
N GLU A 77 6.60 -5.34 1.45
CA GLU A 77 6.97 -4.58 0.25
C GLU A 77 7.92 -5.42 -0.61
N VAL A 78 7.60 -5.57 -1.90
CA VAL A 78 8.40 -6.31 -2.88
C VAL A 78 8.72 -5.38 -4.05
N PRO A 79 10.00 -5.15 -4.37
CA PRO A 79 10.39 -4.45 -5.59
C PRO A 79 9.98 -5.27 -6.82
N VAL A 80 9.10 -4.71 -7.65
CA VAL A 80 8.60 -5.32 -8.88
C VAL A 80 8.43 -4.23 -9.94
N GLU A 81 9.19 -4.33 -11.02
CA GLU A 81 9.03 -3.47 -12.19
C GLU A 81 7.67 -3.66 -12.86
N ARG A 82 7.20 -2.62 -13.56
CA ARG A 82 5.84 -2.60 -14.11
C ARG A 82 5.55 -3.76 -15.05
N ASP A 83 6.43 -4.00 -16.00
CA ASP A 83 6.18 -5.02 -17.02
C ASP A 83 6.09 -6.40 -16.39
N LEU A 84 6.90 -6.66 -15.35
CA LEU A 84 6.86 -7.88 -14.58
C LEU A 84 5.60 -8.00 -13.72
N TYR A 85 5.15 -6.90 -13.10
CA TYR A 85 3.88 -6.86 -12.37
C TYR A 85 2.70 -7.15 -13.30
N ILE A 86 2.65 -6.51 -14.46
CA ILE A 86 1.57 -6.70 -15.45
C ILE A 86 1.54 -8.15 -15.93
N SER A 87 2.69 -8.74 -16.25
CA SER A 87 2.75 -10.13 -16.73
C SER A 87 2.34 -11.15 -15.66
N HIS A 88 2.43 -10.81 -14.37
CA HIS A 88 2.09 -11.69 -13.25
C HIS A 88 0.85 -11.27 -12.46
N ARG A 89 0.11 -10.23 -12.90
CA ARG A 89 -0.99 -9.62 -12.14
C ARG A 89 -2.03 -10.64 -11.69
N GLU A 90 -2.53 -11.48 -12.60
CA GLU A 90 -3.53 -12.49 -12.27
C GLU A 90 -3.05 -13.49 -11.23
N ARG A 91 -1.76 -13.83 -11.26
CA ARG A 91 -1.15 -14.75 -10.30
C ARG A 91 -1.06 -14.12 -8.91
N ILE A 92 -0.68 -12.84 -8.86
CA ILE A 92 -0.64 -12.04 -7.63
C ILE A 92 -2.06 -11.97 -7.05
N GLU A 93 -3.04 -11.50 -7.80
CA GLU A 93 -4.43 -11.35 -7.33
C GLU A 93 -5.06 -12.67 -6.86
N ARG A 94 -4.72 -13.80 -7.52
CA ARG A 94 -5.19 -15.13 -7.11
C ARG A 94 -4.58 -15.59 -5.78
N SER A 95 -3.33 -15.23 -5.52
CA SER A 95 -2.58 -15.69 -4.34
C SER A 95 -2.69 -14.69 -3.17
N PHE A 96 -2.98 -13.43 -3.46
CA PHE A 96 -2.96 -12.30 -2.55
C PHE A 96 -4.27 -11.51 -2.72
N LYS A 97 -5.22 -11.72 -1.81
CA LYS A 97 -6.51 -11.02 -1.84
C LYS A 97 -6.37 -9.49 -1.71
N ARG A 98 -5.30 -9.04 -1.06
CA ARG A 98 -4.99 -7.65 -0.80
C ARG A 98 -3.61 -7.32 -1.33
N SER A 99 -3.55 -6.46 -2.33
CA SER A 99 -2.29 -5.98 -2.88
C SER A 99 -2.42 -4.57 -3.47
N ASP A 100 -1.42 -3.75 -3.18
CA ASP A 100 -1.27 -2.43 -3.76
C ASP A 100 -0.06 -2.42 -4.68
N TYR A 101 -0.10 -1.61 -5.74
CA TYR A 101 1.02 -1.48 -6.65
C TYR A 101 1.28 -0.01 -6.98
N ASP A 102 2.51 0.43 -6.73
CA ASP A 102 2.98 1.75 -7.13
C ASP A 102 3.99 1.59 -8.27
N PRO A 103 3.58 1.83 -9.52
CA PRO A 103 4.44 1.68 -10.68
C PRO A 103 5.46 2.82 -10.82
N ASN A 104 5.31 3.91 -10.08
CA ASN A 104 6.26 5.03 -10.08
C ASN A 104 7.45 4.72 -9.17
N ARG A 105 7.25 3.85 -8.17
CA ARG A 105 8.30 3.34 -7.29
C ARG A 105 8.75 1.91 -7.62
N GLY A 106 8.03 1.20 -8.49
CA GLY A 106 8.25 -0.22 -8.75
C GLY A 106 8.03 -1.06 -7.51
N LEU A 107 7.00 -0.75 -6.71
CA LEU A 107 6.74 -1.39 -5.42
C LEU A 107 5.38 -2.09 -5.39
N LEU A 108 5.41 -3.39 -5.13
CA LEU A 108 4.26 -4.23 -4.85
C LEU A 108 4.13 -4.41 -3.34
N ASN A 109 3.04 -3.94 -2.76
CA ASN A 109 2.73 -4.18 -1.36
C ASN A 109 1.74 -5.35 -1.25
N LEU A 110 2.14 -6.37 -0.51
CA LEU A 110 1.35 -7.56 -0.25
C LEU A 110 0.82 -7.47 1.18
N ARG A 111 -0.50 -7.27 1.31
CA ARG A 111 -1.17 -7.10 2.60
C ARG A 111 -1.67 -8.45 3.10
N MET A 112 -1.47 -8.71 4.39
CA MET A 112 -2.02 -9.85 5.12
C MET A 112 -2.79 -9.42 6.36
N PRO A 113 -4.03 -8.97 6.15
CA PRO A 113 -4.94 -8.70 7.24
C PRO A 113 -5.11 -9.89 8.18
N SER A 114 -5.02 -9.62 9.48
CA SER A 114 -5.43 -10.60 10.50
C SER A 114 -6.96 -10.70 10.54
N PRO A 115 -7.54 -11.78 11.11
CA PRO A 115 -8.99 -11.85 11.32
C PRO A 115 -9.53 -10.68 12.15
N VAL A 116 -8.76 -10.19 13.12
CA VAL A 116 -9.14 -9.05 13.97
C VAL A 116 -9.19 -7.77 13.15
N HIS A 117 -8.19 -7.54 12.29
CA HIS A 117 -8.15 -6.39 11.38
C HIS A 117 -9.36 -6.38 10.44
N GLU A 118 -9.61 -7.49 9.74
CA GLU A 118 -10.74 -7.59 8.81
C GLU A 118 -12.08 -7.42 9.54
N PHE A 119 -12.25 -8.05 10.70
CA PHE A 119 -13.48 -7.93 11.47
C PHE A 119 -13.73 -6.49 11.93
N PHE A 120 -12.70 -5.83 12.46
CA PHE A 120 -12.81 -4.44 12.91
C PHE A 120 -13.13 -3.49 11.75
N ALA A 121 -12.41 -3.60 10.63
CA ALA A 121 -12.64 -2.75 9.46
C ALA A 121 -14.08 -2.89 8.93
N ASN A 122 -14.60 -4.13 8.87
CA ASN A 122 -15.96 -4.39 8.41
C ASN A 122 -17.02 -3.84 9.37
N ILE A 123 -16.87 -4.03 10.68
CA ILE A 123 -17.80 -3.48 11.68
C ILE A 123 -17.83 -1.96 11.62
N LEU A 124 -16.65 -1.33 11.64
CA LEU A 124 -16.56 0.12 11.58
C LEU A 124 -17.25 0.68 10.33
N ALA A 125 -17.02 0.05 9.17
CA ALA A 125 -17.61 0.52 7.93
C ALA A 125 -19.14 0.38 7.93
N LEU A 126 -19.67 -0.70 8.51
CA LEU A 126 -21.12 -0.89 8.69
C LEU A 126 -21.72 0.11 9.67
N ASP A 127 -21.07 0.36 10.81
CA ASP A 127 -21.55 1.32 11.81
C ASP A 127 -21.61 2.73 11.24
N LEU A 128 -20.59 3.14 10.49
CA LEU A 128 -20.58 4.43 9.79
C LEU A 128 -21.65 4.49 8.69
N GLN A 129 -21.93 3.38 8.01
CA GLN A 129 -23.02 3.31 7.04
C GLN A 129 -24.39 3.50 7.71
N VAL A 130 -24.61 2.91 8.89
CA VAL A 130 -25.86 3.11 9.64
C VAL A 130 -26.04 4.58 10.01
N GLN A 131 -25.02 5.22 10.59
CA GLN A 131 -25.07 6.65 10.93
C GLN A 131 -25.30 7.53 9.69
N LEU A 132 -24.67 7.19 8.57
CA LEU A 132 -24.88 7.89 7.31
C LEU A 132 -26.32 7.73 6.78
N LEU A 133 -26.93 6.55 6.93
CA LEU A 133 -28.32 6.33 6.55
C LEU A 133 -29.28 7.13 7.43
N GLU A 134 -29.00 7.28 8.71
CA GLU A 134 -29.77 8.16 9.60
C GLU A 134 -29.73 9.61 9.12
N ILE A 135 -28.54 10.13 8.76
CA ILE A 135 -28.40 11.47 8.18
C ILE A 135 -29.19 11.58 6.87
N ALA A 136 -29.19 10.52 6.05
CA ALA A 136 -29.92 10.50 4.79
C ALA A 136 -31.45 10.56 4.95
N THR A 137 -32.00 10.35 6.14
CA THR A 137 -33.45 10.51 6.41
C THR A 137 -33.88 11.96 6.57
N GLN A 138 -32.93 12.89 6.71
CA GLN A 138 -33.24 14.30 6.89
C GLN A 138 -33.82 14.90 5.59
N ASP A 139 -34.92 15.64 5.71
CA ASP A 139 -35.55 16.34 4.59
C ASP A 139 -34.88 17.69 4.32
N ASN A 140 -33.58 17.65 4.02
CA ASN A 140 -32.76 18.82 3.70
C ASN A 140 -31.63 18.47 2.71
N ASP A 141 -30.87 19.46 2.27
CA ASP A 141 -29.77 19.27 1.32
C ASP A 141 -28.72 18.26 1.81
N THR A 142 -28.46 18.22 3.12
CA THR A 142 -27.54 17.26 3.74
C THR A 142 -28.05 15.83 3.60
N GLY A 143 -29.33 15.59 3.87
CA GLY A 143 -29.94 14.27 3.70
C GLY A 143 -29.98 13.83 2.24
N ILE A 144 -30.29 14.75 1.31
CA ILE A 144 -30.25 14.48 -0.13
C ILE A 144 -28.82 14.11 -0.57
N PHE A 145 -27.80 14.82 -0.09
CA PHE A 145 -26.40 14.50 -0.37
C PHE A 145 -25.99 13.14 0.23
N ALA A 146 -26.28 12.90 1.51
CA ALA A 146 -25.96 11.66 2.21
C ALA A 146 -26.63 10.44 1.56
N SER A 147 -27.87 10.58 1.07
CA SER A 147 -28.63 9.53 0.40
C SER A 147 -27.97 9.00 -0.88
N LYS A 148 -26.98 9.71 -1.42
CA LYS A 148 -26.21 9.36 -2.63
C LYS A 148 -24.83 8.80 -2.32
N ILE A 149 -24.45 8.70 -1.05
CA ILE A 149 -23.20 8.09 -0.61
C ILE A 149 -23.42 6.58 -0.40
N ARG A 150 -22.47 5.77 -0.87
CA ARG A 150 -22.48 4.30 -0.74
C ARG A 150 -21.16 3.83 -0.18
N ILE A 151 -21.21 2.76 0.62
CA ILE A 151 -20.02 2.02 1.00
C ILE A 151 -19.44 1.33 -0.24
N GLY A 152 -18.17 1.58 -0.54
CA GLY A 152 -17.43 0.89 -1.61
C GLY A 152 -16.58 -0.27 -1.07
N GLY A 153 -16.56 -0.45 0.25
CA GLY A 153 -15.71 -1.41 0.93
C GLY A 153 -14.27 -1.26 0.47
N SER A 154 -13.71 -2.36 0.00
CA SER A 154 -12.30 -2.46 -0.37
C SER A 154 -12.05 -2.53 -1.87
N ALA A 155 -12.99 -1.97 -2.65
CA ALA A 155 -12.84 -1.84 -4.09
C ALA A 155 -11.55 -1.07 -4.43
N THR A 156 -10.82 -1.58 -5.41
CA THR A 156 -9.56 -0.98 -5.86
C THR A 156 -9.75 0.45 -6.36
N ILE A 157 -8.90 1.36 -5.89
CA ILE A 157 -8.78 2.75 -6.33
C ILE A 157 -7.56 2.85 -7.25
N GLN A 158 -7.74 3.48 -8.41
CA GLN A 158 -6.66 3.79 -9.35
C GLN A 158 -6.37 5.29 -9.26
N LEU A 159 -5.30 5.66 -8.56
CA LEU A 159 -4.89 7.05 -8.34
C LEU A 159 -4.04 7.51 -9.53
N ALA A 160 -4.56 8.46 -10.30
CA ALA A 160 -3.99 8.85 -11.60
C ALA A 160 -3.51 10.32 -11.65
N GLU A 161 -3.76 11.11 -10.60
CA GLU A 161 -3.56 12.56 -10.64
C GLU A 161 -2.15 12.99 -10.17
N GLY A 162 -1.09 12.37 -10.70
CA GLY A 162 0.28 12.80 -10.38
C GLY A 162 0.77 13.92 -11.31
N ASP A 163 1.74 14.70 -10.83
CA ASP A 163 2.19 15.95 -11.48
C ASP A 163 3.07 15.77 -12.74
N SER A 164 3.32 14.53 -13.18
CA SER A 164 4.19 14.23 -14.31
C SER A 164 3.42 13.57 -15.46
N GLU A 165 3.74 13.92 -16.70
CA GLU A 165 3.22 13.22 -17.90
C GLU A 165 3.61 11.74 -17.93
N SER A 166 4.70 11.37 -17.25
CA SER A 166 5.13 9.97 -17.10
C SER A 166 4.55 9.31 -15.85
N PHE A 167 3.69 9.99 -15.09
CA PHE A 167 3.05 9.46 -13.90
C PHE A 167 2.08 8.35 -14.27
N GLN A 168 2.10 7.30 -13.47
CA GLN A 168 1.43 6.05 -13.80
C GLN A 168 0.56 5.63 -12.64
N ASN A 169 -0.62 5.11 -12.96
CA ASN A 169 -1.68 4.94 -11.98
C ASN A 169 -1.23 4.06 -10.82
N ILE A 170 -1.35 4.59 -9.60
CA ILE A 170 -1.08 3.84 -8.38
C ILE A 170 -2.34 3.08 -8.01
N GLN A 171 -2.19 1.77 -7.82
CA GLN A 171 -3.24 0.91 -7.33
C GLN A 171 -3.23 0.87 -5.80
N ARG A 172 -4.38 1.16 -5.18
CA ARG A 172 -4.61 1.03 -3.73
C ARG A 172 -5.91 0.30 -3.43
N GLN A 173 -5.90 -0.56 -2.43
CA GLN A 173 -7.07 -1.28 -1.92
C GLN A 173 -7.31 -0.86 -0.46
N PRO A 174 -8.18 0.13 -0.21
CA PRO A 174 -8.48 0.57 1.14
C PRO A 174 -9.21 -0.52 1.94
N ASP A 175 -9.20 -0.40 3.26
CA ASP A 175 -9.97 -1.31 4.11
C ASP A 175 -11.48 -0.99 4.03
N ALA A 176 -11.83 0.30 3.95
CA ALA A 176 -13.17 0.75 3.56
C ALA A 176 -13.15 2.10 2.84
N GLN A 177 -14.21 2.41 2.11
CA GLN A 177 -14.39 3.70 1.45
C GLN A 177 -15.87 4.09 1.35
N PHE A 178 -16.13 5.39 1.31
CA PHE A 178 -17.46 5.96 1.09
C PHE A 178 -17.43 6.84 -0.14
N ARG A 179 -18.24 6.46 -1.14
CA ARG A 179 -18.26 7.08 -2.46
C ARG A 179 -19.60 7.71 -2.72
N HIS A 180 -19.58 8.93 -3.22
CA HIS A 180 -20.78 9.59 -3.74
C HIS A 180 -21.00 9.15 -5.20
N ALA A 181 -22.25 8.90 -5.61
CA ALA A 181 -22.58 8.31 -6.91
C ALA A 181 -21.96 9.02 -8.13
N ASN A 182 -21.73 10.33 -8.03
CA ASN A 182 -21.23 11.17 -9.13
C ASN A 182 -19.75 11.55 -9.01
N THR A 183 -18.92 10.72 -8.36
CA THR A 183 -17.50 11.03 -8.10
C THR A 183 -16.59 9.93 -8.63
N GLN A 184 -15.43 10.29 -9.19
CA GLN A 184 -14.42 9.32 -9.64
C GLN A 184 -13.77 8.62 -8.44
N TYR A 185 -13.28 9.42 -7.49
CA TYR A 185 -12.67 8.96 -6.25
C TYR A 185 -13.69 8.94 -5.11
N PRO A 186 -13.53 8.08 -4.09
CA PRO A 186 -14.34 8.16 -2.88
C PRO A 186 -14.10 9.47 -2.14
N GLY A 187 -15.10 9.96 -1.40
CA GLY A 187 -14.92 11.15 -0.57
C GLY A 187 -14.17 10.86 0.74
N VAL A 188 -14.32 9.64 1.25
CA VAL A 188 -13.68 9.18 2.49
C VAL A 188 -13.06 7.80 2.28
N VAL A 189 -11.83 7.63 2.76
CA VAL A 189 -11.12 6.34 2.84
C VAL A 189 -10.82 6.01 4.31
N ILE A 190 -10.89 4.73 4.65
CA ILE A 190 -10.52 4.19 5.96
C ILE A 190 -9.40 3.17 5.76
N GLU A 191 -8.35 3.31 6.55
CA GLU A 191 -7.25 2.36 6.67
C GLU A 191 -7.09 1.96 8.13
N VAL A 192 -6.90 0.67 8.37
CA VAL A 192 -6.70 0.09 9.68
C VAL A 192 -5.30 -0.54 9.70
N SER A 193 -4.47 -0.18 10.66
CA SER A 193 -3.26 -0.93 10.99
C SER A 193 -3.53 -1.83 12.20
N TYR A 194 -3.02 -3.06 12.12
CA TYR A 194 -3.03 -4.00 13.22
C TYR A 194 -1.60 -4.49 13.41
N SER A 195 -1.04 -4.25 14.60
CA SER A 195 0.35 -4.54 15.00
C SER A 195 1.46 -3.71 14.33
N GLN A 196 2.15 -2.94 15.18
CA GLN A 196 3.50 -2.32 15.11
C GLN A 196 3.87 -1.25 14.07
N ASP A 197 3.16 -0.99 12.97
CA ASP A 197 3.61 0.05 12.03
C ASP A 197 2.52 1.02 11.55
N GLY A 198 2.01 1.84 12.48
CA GLY A 198 1.21 3.04 12.17
C GLY A 198 1.90 4.07 11.26
N LYS A 199 3.20 3.88 10.95
CA LYS A 199 3.99 4.69 10.01
C LYS A 199 3.47 4.63 8.56
N ASN A 200 2.77 3.56 8.19
CA ASN A 200 2.25 3.40 6.83
C ASN A 200 0.95 4.19 6.59
N LEU A 201 0.17 4.48 7.64
CA LEU A 201 -1.12 5.17 7.49
C LEU A 201 -0.97 6.58 6.93
N ARG A 202 0.03 7.35 7.39
CA ARG A 202 0.29 8.70 6.89
C ARG A 202 0.74 8.71 5.42
N LYS A 203 1.58 7.74 5.02
CA LYS A 203 2.02 7.58 3.62
C LYS A 203 0.84 7.22 2.72
N LEU A 204 -0.01 6.30 3.16
CA LEU A 204 -1.25 5.96 2.44
C LEU A 204 -2.18 7.17 2.34
N ALA A 205 -2.38 7.92 3.42
CA ALA A 205 -3.19 9.12 3.42
C ALA A 205 -2.67 10.19 2.46
N GLN A 206 -1.35 10.38 2.42
CA GLN A 206 -0.70 11.26 1.46
C GLN A 206 -0.95 10.79 0.03
N ASP A 207 -0.75 9.50 -0.27
CA ASP A 207 -0.99 8.96 -1.62
C ASP A 207 -2.45 9.17 -2.06
N TYR A 208 -3.41 8.82 -1.19
CA TYR A 208 -4.83 9.01 -1.47
C TYR A 208 -5.17 10.46 -1.74
N ILE A 209 -4.69 11.39 -0.91
CA ILE A 209 -5.03 12.81 -1.04
C ILE A 209 -4.35 13.44 -2.26
N LEU A 210 -3.04 13.25 -2.42
CA LEU A 210 -2.28 13.93 -3.48
C LEU A 210 -2.59 13.35 -4.86
N TYR A 211 -2.56 12.03 -5.01
CA TYR A 211 -2.75 11.38 -6.32
C TYR A 211 -4.23 11.18 -6.72
N SER A 212 -5.16 11.75 -5.93
CA SER A 212 -6.55 12.01 -6.34
C SER A 212 -6.82 13.50 -6.58
N ASN A 213 -5.77 14.34 -6.63
CA ASN A 213 -5.89 15.80 -6.71
C ASN A 213 -6.82 16.38 -5.63
N GLY A 214 -6.77 15.81 -4.42
CA GLY A 214 -7.57 16.23 -3.29
C GLY A 214 -9.04 15.81 -3.37
N ASP A 215 -9.47 14.97 -4.31
CA ASP A 215 -10.85 14.48 -4.40
C ASP A 215 -11.22 13.51 -3.28
N ILE A 216 -10.24 12.77 -2.76
CA ILE A 216 -10.38 12.10 -1.47
C ILE A 216 -10.30 13.15 -0.37
N LYS A 217 -11.46 13.57 0.14
CA LYS A 217 -11.59 14.70 1.09
C LYS A 217 -11.19 14.35 2.52
N ALA A 218 -11.18 13.07 2.88
CA ALA A 218 -10.72 12.61 4.19
C ALA A 218 -10.14 11.18 4.12
N VAL A 219 -9.05 10.97 4.87
CA VAL A 219 -8.52 9.63 5.14
C VAL A 219 -8.50 9.44 6.64
N VAL A 220 -9.17 8.39 7.12
CA VAL A 220 -9.22 7.99 8.52
C VAL A 220 -8.29 6.81 8.72
N GLY A 221 -7.29 6.98 9.59
CA GLY A 221 -6.38 5.90 9.99
C GLY A 221 -6.71 5.43 11.39
N ILE A 222 -6.83 4.12 11.58
CA ILE A 222 -7.01 3.53 12.90
C ILE A 222 -5.88 2.55 13.16
N ASP A 223 -5.10 2.81 14.21
CA ASP A 223 -4.03 1.93 14.64
C ASP A 223 -4.47 1.11 15.85
N ILE A 224 -4.78 -0.16 15.60
CA ILE A 224 -5.17 -1.12 16.63
C ILE A 224 -3.92 -1.73 17.24
N ASN A 225 -3.66 -1.35 18.49
CA ASN A 225 -2.54 -1.84 19.26
C ASN A 225 -2.94 -3.00 20.18
N TYR A 226 -2.01 -3.95 20.38
CA TYR A 226 -2.19 -5.11 21.24
C TYR A 226 -1.33 -5.01 22.51
N ALA A 227 -1.57 -5.92 23.47
CA ALA A 227 -0.82 -6.06 24.73
C ALA A 227 -0.84 -4.84 25.66
N GLY A 228 -2.02 -4.22 25.84
CA GLY A 228 -2.22 -3.12 26.79
C GLY A 228 -1.78 -1.75 26.29
N LYS A 229 -1.37 -1.66 25.02
CA LYS A 229 -1.13 -0.39 24.33
C LYS A 229 -2.44 0.20 23.80
N GLU A 230 -2.55 1.52 23.87
CA GLU A 230 -3.72 2.25 23.42
C GLU A 230 -3.83 2.23 21.89
N SER A 231 -5.05 2.01 21.39
CA SER A 231 -5.35 2.16 19.96
C SER A 231 -5.56 3.63 19.65
N THR A 232 -5.17 4.06 18.46
CA THR A 232 -5.23 5.48 18.07
C THR A 232 -6.02 5.71 16.80
N ILE A 233 -6.57 6.91 16.66
CA ILE A 233 -7.22 7.42 15.46
C ILE A 233 -6.46 8.62 14.91
N SER A 234 -6.37 8.69 13.59
CA SER A 234 -5.79 9.81 12.86
C SER A 234 -6.71 10.21 11.71
N LEU A 235 -6.70 11.50 11.37
CA LEU A 235 -7.51 12.05 10.29
C LEU A 235 -6.65 12.98 9.44
N TRP A 236 -6.56 12.71 8.15
CA TRP A 236 -5.90 13.58 7.18
C TRP A 236 -6.91 14.17 6.20
N ARG A 237 -6.65 15.41 5.77
CA ARG A 237 -7.47 16.13 4.78
C ARG A 237 -6.59 16.88 3.78
N PRO A 238 -7.09 17.15 2.55
CA PRO A 238 -6.45 18.09 1.63
C PRO A 238 -6.23 19.46 2.29
N LYS A 239 -5.13 20.11 1.93
CA LYS A 239 -4.81 21.50 2.30
C LYS A 239 -4.49 22.26 1.02
N TYR A 240 -5.24 23.32 0.75
CA TYR A 240 -5.00 24.20 -0.38
C TYR A 240 -4.28 25.45 0.13
N THR A 241 -3.11 25.74 -0.44
CA THR A 241 -2.32 26.92 -0.07
C THR A 241 -2.21 27.83 -1.28
N ARG A 242 -2.65 29.08 -1.15
CA ARG A 242 -2.52 30.08 -2.23
C ARG A 242 -1.07 30.51 -2.36
N ILE A 243 -0.55 30.51 -3.58
CA ILE A 243 0.77 31.06 -3.89
C ILE A 243 0.59 32.54 -4.20
N GLU A 244 1.29 33.42 -3.48
CA GLU A 244 1.21 34.86 -3.74
C GLU A 244 1.69 35.17 -5.17
N ASN A 245 0.88 35.94 -5.91
CA ASN A 245 1.08 36.37 -7.31
C ASN A 245 0.65 35.39 -8.41
N ASP A 246 -0.02 34.28 -8.07
CA ASP A 246 -0.66 33.40 -9.06
C ASP A 246 -2.07 33.01 -8.61
N ASP A 247 -3.00 32.77 -9.54
CA ASP A 247 -4.34 32.20 -9.23
C ASP A 247 -4.27 30.67 -9.00
N VAL A 248 -3.07 30.15 -8.69
CA VAL A 248 -2.78 28.73 -8.51
C VAL A 248 -2.77 28.37 -7.02
N GLU A 249 -3.53 27.35 -6.66
CA GLU A 249 -3.50 26.75 -5.31
C GLU A 249 -2.59 25.53 -5.31
N GLU A 250 -1.62 25.49 -4.39
CA GLU A 250 -0.79 24.31 -4.15
C GLU A 250 -1.58 23.32 -3.30
N LEU A 251 -1.76 22.10 -3.83
CA LEU A 251 -2.34 20.99 -3.09
C LEU A 251 -1.30 20.35 -2.17
N GLY A 252 -1.57 20.41 -0.89
CA GLY A 252 -0.92 19.60 0.13
C GLY A 252 -1.92 18.70 0.85
N PHE A 253 -1.41 18.02 1.87
CA PHE A 253 -2.24 17.28 2.82
C PHE A 253 -1.87 17.73 4.24
N ARG A 254 -2.83 17.66 5.16
CA ARG A 254 -2.63 18.00 6.57
C ARG A 254 -3.21 16.93 7.47
N GLU A 255 -2.53 16.70 8.57
CA GLU A 255 -3.04 15.92 9.70
C GLU A 255 -3.92 16.83 10.56
N VAL A 256 -5.18 16.45 10.72
CA VAL A 256 -6.20 17.17 11.50
C VAL A 256 -6.34 16.56 12.89
N ILE A 257 -6.26 15.22 12.96
CA ILE A 257 -6.20 14.45 14.20
C ILE A 257 -4.93 13.60 14.10
N SER A 258 -4.06 13.69 15.10
CA SER A 258 -2.75 13.03 15.12
C SER A 258 -2.73 11.97 16.22
N TYR A 259 -2.97 10.71 15.85
CA TYR A 259 -2.82 9.54 16.71
C TYR A 259 -3.48 9.72 18.10
N GLU A 260 -4.70 10.24 18.12
CA GLU A 260 -5.46 10.41 19.35
C GLU A 260 -5.91 9.07 19.90
N VAL A 261 -5.80 8.90 21.21
CA VAL A 261 -6.17 7.65 21.89
C VAL A 261 -7.68 7.44 21.86
N CYS A 262 -8.11 6.26 21.43
CA CYS A 262 -9.50 5.83 21.54
C CYS A 262 -9.84 5.60 23.02
N ARG A 263 -10.49 6.57 23.66
CA ARG A 263 -10.96 6.46 25.04
C ARG A 263 -12.33 5.80 25.09
N SER A 264 -12.56 4.97 26.10
CA SER A 264 -13.85 4.29 26.37
C SER A 264 -14.96 5.22 26.91
N SER A 265 -14.73 6.54 27.00
CA SER A 265 -15.73 7.50 27.50
C SER A 265 -16.60 8.04 26.36
N TRP A 266 -17.38 7.15 25.75
CA TRP A 266 -18.55 7.52 24.96
C TRP A 266 -19.74 6.67 25.40
N TYR A 267 -19.98 6.56 26.70
CA TYR A 267 -21.27 6.19 27.30
C TYR A 267 -21.21 6.49 28.81
N CYS A 268 -21.70 7.66 29.21
CA CYS A 268 -22.36 7.86 30.50
C CYS A 268 -23.16 9.16 30.43
N GLY A 269 -24.46 9.05 30.23
CA GLY A 269 -25.37 10.20 30.26
C GLY A 269 -26.62 10.00 29.42
N TYR A 270 -27.51 9.10 29.84
CA TYR A 270 -28.94 9.37 30.07
C TYR A 270 -29.45 8.39 31.12
#